data_AF-A0A1I7D7W3-F1
#
_entry.id   AF-A0A1I7D7W3-F1
#
_cell.length_a   1.000
_cell.length_b   1.000
_cell.length_c   1.000
_cell.angle_alpha   90.00
_cell.angle_beta   90.00
_cell.angle_gamma   90.00
#
_symmetry.space_group_name_H-M   'P 1'
#
loop_
_entity.id
_entity.type
_entity.pdbx_description
1 polymer ?
#
loop_
_entity_poly.entity_id
_entity_poly.type
_entity_poly.pdbx_seq_one_letter_code
_entity_poly.pdbx_strand_id
1 'polypeptide(L)'
;MVVKLQDLADPGTGPGAGRMGFGAVISAARARWLACDGAVSRVVFGPGGAPLDLGREQRLAGRHLRRAAELRDGGCVFTGCAAPTHWCDVHHLVHWIDGGETSLENSALLCERHHTKVHHGFRVERQPDGRWRTWRPDGSEITVPRPLLSPAA
;
A
#
# COMPACT_ATOMS: atom_id res chain seq x y z
N MET A 1 -11.51 -5.84 -16.40
CA MET A 1 -10.91 -5.42 -17.68
C MET A 1 -9.49 -4.97 -17.37
N VAL A 2 -8.51 -5.28 -18.21
CA VAL A 2 -7.12 -4.80 -18.03
C VAL A 2 -6.69 -4.05 -19.27
N VAL A 3 -6.12 -2.86 -19.10
CA VAL A 3 -5.58 -2.02 -20.17
C VAL A 3 -4.29 -1.39 -19.66
N LYS A 4 -3.27 -1.25 -20.51
CA LYS A 4 -2.02 -0.60 -20.09
C LYS A 4 -2.30 0.86 -19.76
N LEU A 5 -1.64 1.39 -18.72
CA LEU A 5 -1.84 2.75 -18.27
C LEU A 5 -1.61 3.78 -19.38
N GLN A 6 -0.55 3.60 -20.18
CA GLN A 6 -0.26 4.46 -21.33
C GLN A 6 -1.38 4.47 -22.39
N ASP A 7 -1.99 3.31 -22.66
CA ASP A 7 -3.07 3.18 -23.66
C ASP A 7 -4.38 3.77 -23.13
N LEU A 8 -4.59 3.71 -21.81
CA LEU A 8 -5.73 4.35 -21.14
C LEU A 8 -5.56 5.88 -21.08
N ALA A 9 -4.34 6.38 -20.91
CA ALA A 9 -4.05 7.81 -20.82
C ALA A 9 -3.93 8.51 -22.19
N ASP A 10 -3.62 7.76 -23.26
CA ASP A 10 -3.55 8.31 -24.62
C ASP A 10 -4.96 8.66 -25.15
N PRO A 11 -5.25 9.94 -25.48
CA PRO A 11 -6.54 10.34 -26.02
C PRO A 11 -6.78 9.83 -27.46
N GLY A 12 -5.72 9.44 -28.17
CA GLY A 12 -5.78 8.98 -29.55
C GLY A 12 -6.52 7.64 -29.71
N THR A 13 -7.01 7.38 -30.93
CA THR A 13 -7.62 6.09 -31.32
C THR A 13 -6.58 5.03 -31.68
N GLY A 14 -5.32 5.24 -31.30
CA GLY A 14 -4.17 4.41 -31.67
C GLY A 14 -4.31 2.92 -31.30
N PRO A 15 -3.32 2.09 -31.63
CA PRO A 15 -3.42 0.62 -31.58
C PRO A 15 -3.55 0.02 -30.17
N GLY A 16 -3.64 0.85 -29.12
CA GLY A 16 -3.84 0.40 -27.75
C GLY A 16 -5.12 -0.42 -27.60
N ALA A 17 -5.08 -1.43 -26.72
CA ALA A 17 -6.19 -2.35 -26.53
C ALA A 17 -6.39 -2.74 -25.06
N GLY A 18 -7.65 -2.87 -24.65
CA GLY A 18 -8.05 -3.44 -23.38
C GLY A 18 -8.48 -4.90 -23.53
N ARG A 19 -8.16 -5.73 -22.54
CA ARG A 19 -8.59 -7.14 -22.46
C ARG A 19 -9.72 -7.29 -21.45
N MET A 20 -10.81 -7.93 -21.88
CA MET A 20 -11.94 -8.27 -21.04
C MET A 20 -11.66 -9.55 -20.24
N GLY A 21 -12.37 -9.74 -19.11
CA GLY A 21 -12.20 -10.93 -18.26
C GLY A 21 -12.52 -12.24 -18.98
N PHE A 22 -13.40 -12.21 -19.98
CA PHE A 22 -13.78 -13.35 -20.83
C PHE A 22 -12.90 -13.48 -22.10
N GLY A 23 -11.78 -12.77 -22.16
CA GLY A 23 -10.76 -12.95 -23.20
C GLY A 23 -10.92 -12.07 -24.45
N ALA A 24 -12.08 -11.41 -24.65
CA ALA A 24 -12.23 -10.48 -25.77
C ALA A 24 -11.29 -9.27 -25.64
N VAL A 25 -10.87 -8.76 -26.79
CA VAL A 25 -10.04 -7.56 -26.91
C VAL A 25 -10.91 -6.43 -27.44
N ILE A 26 -10.84 -5.27 -26.78
CA ILE A 26 -11.52 -4.03 -27.18
C ILE A 26 -10.50 -2.94 -27.44
N SER A 27 -10.86 -1.94 -28.24
CA SER A 27 -9.99 -0.78 -28.46
C SER A 27 -9.78 0.01 -27.16
N ALA A 28 -8.64 0.68 -27.03
CA ALA A 28 -8.37 1.58 -25.90
C ALA A 28 -9.45 2.68 -25.78
N ALA A 29 -9.96 3.18 -26.91
CA ALA A 29 -11.08 4.13 -26.92
C ALA A 29 -12.34 3.56 -26.24
N ARG A 30 -12.68 2.29 -26.51
CA ARG A 30 -13.82 1.62 -25.87
C ARG A 30 -13.53 1.33 -24.39
N ALA A 31 -12.29 0.99 -24.04
CA ALA A 31 -11.87 0.80 -22.65
C ALA A 31 -11.97 2.10 -21.83
N ARG A 32 -11.57 3.25 -22.40
CA ARG A 32 -11.76 4.58 -21.80
C ARG A 32 -13.23 4.92 -21.61
N TRP A 33 -14.06 4.66 -22.62
CA TRP A 33 -15.51 4.87 -22.52
C TRP A 33 -16.13 4.06 -21.38
N LEU A 34 -15.75 2.79 -21.23
CA LEU A 34 -16.20 1.95 -20.10
C LEU A 34 -15.66 2.45 -18.75
N ALA A 35 -14.49 3.07 -18.72
CA ALA A 35 -13.91 3.65 -17.50
C ALA A 35 -14.63 4.91 -17.02
N CYS A 36 -15.44 5.58 -17.86
CA CYS A 36 -16.24 6.74 -17.45
C CYS A 36 -17.30 6.37 -16.41
N ASP A 37 -17.90 5.17 -16.53
CA ASP A 37 -18.97 4.69 -15.67
C ASP A 37 -18.53 3.54 -14.73
N GLY A 38 -17.24 3.22 -14.72
CA GLY A 38 -16.66 2.08 -14.00
C GLY A 38 -15.63 2.50 -12.96
N ALA A 39 -15.53 1.73 -11.86
CA ALA A 39 -14.40 1.88 -10.94
C ALA A 39 -13.10 1.40 -11.62
N VAL A 40 -12.08 2.25 -11.62
CA VAL A 40 -10.76 1.93 -12.18
C VAL A 40 -9.80 1.69 -11.02
N SER A 41 -9.24 0.48 -10.95
CA SER A 41 -8.17 0.16 -10.01
C SER A 41 -6.83 0.10 -10.75
N ARG A 42 -5.81 0.73 -10.18
CA ARG A 42 -4.44 0.63 -10.69
C ARG A 42 -3.81 -0.66 -10.18
N VAL A 43 -3.14 -1.38 -11.08
CA VAL A 43 -2.34 -2.55 -10.72
C VAL A 43 -0.89 -2.31 -11.12
N VAL A 44 0.00 -2.22 -10.13
CA VAL A 44 1.44 -2.10 -10.35
C VAL A 44 2.07 -3.48 -10.28
N PHE A 45 2.86 -3.83 -11.27
CA PHE A 45 3.65 -5.06 -11.23
C PHE A 45 5.08 -4.75 -10.83
N GLY A 46 5.62 -5.52 -9.87
CA GLY A 46 7.05 -5.55 -9.57
C GLY A 46 7.85 -6.31 -10.65
N PRO A 47 9.18 -6.33 -10.53
CA PRO A 47 10.05 -7.13 -11.40
C PRO A 47 9.58 -8.60 -11.38
N GLY A 48 9.23 -9.15 -12.54
CA GLY A 48 8.68 -10.51 -12.67
C GLY A 48 7.14 -10.59 -12.75
N GLY A 49 6.41 -9.47 -12.83
CA GLY A 49 4.97 -9.49 -13.10
C GLY A 49 4.10 -9.75 -11.87
N ALA A 50 4.64 -9.57 -10.67
CA ALA A 50 3.91 -9.74 -9.41
C ALA A 50 3.16 -8.46 -9.03
N PRO A 51 1.84 -8.47 -8.77
CA PRO A 51 1.09 -7.26 -8.39
C PRO A 51 1.49 -6.75 -7.00
N LEU A 52 1.80 -5.47 -6.92
CA LEU A 52 2.22 -4.71 -5.73
C LEU A 52 1.22 -3.62 -5.32
N ASP A 53 0.28 -3.30 -6.20
CA ASP A 53 -0.85 -2.39 -5.98
C ASP A 53 -2.07 -3.08 -6.59
N LEU A 54 -3.18 -3.13 -5.86
CA LEU A 54 -4.41 -3.79 -6.26
C LEU A 54 -5.63 -2.85 -6.14
N GLY A 55 -5.42 -1.58 -5.81
CA GLY A 55 -6.50 -0.64 -5.53
C GLY A 55 -7.49 -1.21 -4.51
N ARG A 56 -8.79 -1.20 -4.82
CA ARG A 56 -9.84 -1.72 -3.93
C ARG A 56 -10.42 -3.08 -4.36
N GLU A 57 -9.87 -3.72 -5.39
CA GLU A 57 -10.34 -5.04 -5.86
C GLU A 57 -10.10 -6.16 -4.85
N GLN A 58 -9.11 -6.00 -3.96
CA GLN A 58 -8.81 -6.93 -2.88
C GLN A 58 -8.67 -6.21 -1.55
N ARG A 59 -9.38 -6.70 -0.54
CA ARG A 59 -9.25 -6.21 0.84
C ARG A 59 -7.99 -6.73 1.53
N LEU A 60 -7.64 -8.00 1.32
CA LEU A 60 -6.50 -8.61 2.02
C LEU A 60 -5.21 -8.39 1.24
N ALA A 61 -4.13 -8.11 1.96
CA ALA A 61 -2.81 -8.01 1.36
C ALA A 61 -2.35 -9.38 0.85
N GLY A 62 -2.21 -9.51 -0.46
CA GLY A 62 -1.67 -10.72 -1.08
C GLY A 62 -0.18 -10.94 -0.76
N ARG A 63 0.32 -12.15 -1.04
CA ARG A 63 1.70 -12.57 -0.73
C ARG A 63 2.80 -11.59 -1.20
N HIS A 64 2.59 -10.96 -2.35
CA HIS A 64 3.58 -10.08 -2.98
C HIS A 64 3.64 -8.72 -2.29
N LEU A 65 2.47 -8.15 -1.99
CA LEU A 65 2.36 -6.93 -1.19
C LEU A 65 2.94 -7.15 0.21
N ARG A 66 2.60 -8.28 0.85
CA ARG A 66 3.19 -8.70 2.12
C ARG A 66 4.72 -8.74 2.03
N ARG A 67 5.28 -9.41 1.02
CA ARG A 67 6.73 -9.52 0.85
C ARG A 67 7.40 -8.17 0.63
N ALA A 68 6.78 -7.29 -0.15
CA ALA A 68 7.27 -5.94 -0.36
C ALA A 68 7.25 -5.11 0.93
N ALA A 69 6.19 -5.22 1.73
CA ALA A 69 6.11 -4.58 3.04
C ALA A 69 7.18 -5.11 4.01
N GLU A 70 7.42 -6.42 4.05
CA GLU A 70 8.49 -7.04 4.85
C GLU A 70 9.88 -6.50 4.50
N LEU A 71 10.19 -6.37 3.21
CA LEU A 71 11.47 -5.84 2.76
C LEU A 71 11.64 -4.34 3.07
N ARG A 72 10.56 -3.57 2.97
CA ARG A 72 10.57 -2.13 3.24
C ARG A 72 10.63 -1.82 4.73
N ASP A 73 9.85 -2.54 5.53
CA ASP A 73 9.60 -2.18 6.93
C ASP A 73 10.56 -2.91 7.89
N GLY A 74 11.08 -4.09 7.52
CA GLY A 74 12.03 -4.87 8.32
C GLY A 74 11.46 -5.44 9.64
N GLY A 75 10.24 -5.06 10.02
CA GLY A 75 9.57 -5.44 11.26
C GLY A 75 8.41 -4.50 11.55
N CYS A 76 7.93 -4.50 12.79
CA CYS A 76 6.87 -3.59 13.22
C CYS A 76 7.35 -2.14 13.15
N VAL A 77 6.68 -1.29 12.37
CA VAL A 77 7.10 0.10 12.15
C VAL A 77 6.77 1.04 13.30
N PHE A 78 6.08 0.55 14.33
CA PHE A 78 5.67 1.37 15.46
C PHE A 78 6.89 1.82 16.26
N THR A 79 7.02 3.13 16.53
CA THR A 79 8.22 3.71 17.16
C THR A 79 8.65 2.97 18.42
N GLY A 80 9.90 2.51 18.43
CA GLY A 80 10.51 1.76 19.54
C GLY A 80 10.16 0.28 19.60
N CYS A 81 9.41 -0.27 18.64
CA CYS A 81 9.16 -1.69 18.55
C CYS A 81 10.28 -2.40 17.76
N ALA A 82 10.75 -3.54 18.27
CA ALA A 82 11.70 -4.41 17.57
C ALA A 82 11.07 -5.76 17.15
N ALA A 83 9.74 -5.83 17.04
CA ALA A 83 9.06 -7.07 16.69
C ALA A 83 9.40 -7.46 15.24
N PRO A 84 9.81 -8.72 14.99
CA PRO A 84 10.22 -9.16 13.66
C PRO A 84 9.03 -9.30 12.71
N THR A 85 9.31 -9.36 11.41
CA THR A 85 8.29 -9.43 10.34
C THR A 85 7.30 -10.59 10.47
N HIS A 86 7.75 -11.75 10.98
CA HIS A 86 6.89 -12.92 11.16
C HIS A 86 5.90 -12.81 12.34
N TRP A 87 6.00 -11.74 13.15
CA TRP A 87 5.01 -11.37 14.17
C TRP A 87 4.08 -10.25 13.72
N CYS A 88 4.25 -9.77 12.48
CA CYS A 88 3.54 -8.62 11.96
C CYS A 88 2.45 -9.00 10.95
N ASP A 89 1.43 -8.17 10.89
CA ASP A 89 0.43 -8.14 9.83
C ASP A 89 0.59 -6.89 8.98
N VAL A 90 0.07 -6.95 7.74
CA VAL A 90 -0.03 -5.77 6.88
C VAL A 90 -1.28 -4.99 7.29
N HIS A 91 -1.08 -3.76 7.74
CA HIS A 91 -2.10 -2.84 8.17
C HIS A 91 -2.30 -1.71 7.14
N HIS A 92 -3.55 -1.41 6.78
CA HIS A 92 -3.86 -0.24 5.96
C HIS A 92 -3.82 1.06 6.79
N LEU A 93 -3.05 2.05 6.35
CA LEU A 93 -2.91 3.35 7.03
C LEU A 93 -4.20 4.16 6.99
N VAL A 94 -4.77 4.32 5.79
CA VAL A 94 -6.17 4.66 5.61
C VAL A 94 -6.94 3.35 5.60
N HIS A 95 -7.80 3.12 6.59
CA HIS A 95 -8.52 1.86 6.68
C HIS A 95 -9.31 1.58 5.41
N TRP A 96 -9.36 0.30 5.02
CA TRP A 96 -10.08 -0.11 3.81
C TRP A 96 -11.57 0.26 3.83
N ILE A 97 -12.20 0.22 5.02
CA ILE A 97 -13.61 0.60 5.20
C ILE A 97 -13.84 2.11 4.96
N ASP A 98 -12.81 2.92 5.20
CA ASP A 98 -12.82 4.38 4.99
C ASP A 98 -12.35 4.76 3.57
N GLY A 99 -12.26 3.78 2.66
CA GLY A 99 -11.89 3.99 1.27
C GLY A 99 -10.40 3.77 0.95
N GLY A 100 -9.60 3.31 1.91
CA GLY A 100 -8.19 3.00 1.68
C GLY A 100 -7.95 1.90 0.64
N GLU A 101 -6.89 2.05 -0.14
CA GLU A 101 -6.47 1.10 -1.17
C GLU A 101 -5.52 0.04 -0.61
N THR A 102 -5.54 -1.15 -1.20
CA THR A 102 -4.55 -2.21 -0.95
C THR A 102 -3.34 -1.99 -1.84
N SER A 103 -2.44 -1.13 -1.38
CA SER A 103 -1.18 -0.78 -2.02
C SER A 103 -0.05 -0.80 -1.00
N LEU A 104 1.20 -0.81 -1.48
CA LEU A 104 2.36 -0.73 -0.59
C LEU A 104 2.37 0.61 0.14
N GLU A 105 2.06 1.69 -0.55
CA GLU A 105 2.05 3.06 -0.06
C GLU A 105 1.04 3.27 1.08
N ASN A 106 -0.13 2.63 1.01
CA ASN A 106 -1.15 2.66 2.06
C ASN A 106 -1.00 1.52 3.09
N SER A 107 0.12 0.81 3.12
CA SER A 107 0.32 -0.33 4.02
C SER A 107 1.50 -0.11 4.97
N ALA A 108 1.45 -0.73 6.16
CA ALA A 108 2.56 -0.80 7.11
C ALA A 108 2.56 -2.15 7.84
N LEU A 109 3.74 -2.68 8.18
CA LEU A 109 3.84 -3.83 9.08
C LEU A 109 3.64 -3.44 10.55
N LEU A 110 2.68 -4.09 11.21
CA LEU A 110 2.43 -3.92 12.64
C LEU A 110 2.31 -5.28 13.32
N CYS A 111 2.98 -5.47 14.45
CA CYS A 111 2.75 -6.63 15.32
C CYS A 111 1.36 -6.58 15.96
N GLU A 112 0.82 -7.71 16.37
CA GLU A 112 -0.53 -7.83 16.95
C GLU A 112 -0.82 -6.73 17.99
N ARG A 113 0.09 -6.52 18.96
CA ARG A 113 -0.03 -5.47 19.98
C ARG A 113 -0.23 -4.07 19.40
N HIS A 114 0.55 -3.71 18.38
CA HIS A 114 0.50 -2.37 17.78
C HIS A 114 -0.61 -2.26 16.73
N HIS A 115 -0.96 -3.37 16.08
CA HIS A 115 -2.11 -3.46 15.20
C HIS A 115 -3.40 -3.17 16.00
N THR A 116 -3.55 -3.75 17.20
CA THR A 116 -4.66 -3.42 18.09
C THR A 116 -4.65 -1.95 18.51
N LYS A 117 -3.48 -1.37 18.82
CA LYS A 117 -3.40 0.06 19.22
C LYS A 117 -3.86 1.02 18.13
N VAL A 118 -3.53 0.76 16.87
CA VAL A 118 -3.96 1.67 15.78
C VAL A 118 -5.47 1.65 15.59
N HIS A 119 -6.14 0.53 15.87
CA HIS A 119 -7.60 0.46 15.96
C HIS A 119 -8.19 1.20 17.19
N HIS A 120 -7.35 1.63 18.13
CA HIS A 120 -7.72 2.41 19.32
C HIS A 120 -7.19 3.86 19.28
N GLY A 121 -7.02 4.42 18.07
CA GLY A 121 -6.74 5.84 17.87
C GLY A 121 -5.25 6.22 17.84
N PHE A 122 -4.34 5.25 17.97
CA PHE A 122 -2.93 5.49 17.64
C PHE A 122 -2.79 5.60 16.12
N ARG A 123 -1.88 6.47 15.66
CA ARG A 123 -1.62 6.62 14.21
C ARG A 123 -0.20 6.25 13.87
N VAL A 124 -0.05 5.77 12.64
CA VAL A 124 1.22 5.46 11.99
C VAL A 124 1.15 6.12 10.63
N GLU A 125 2.19 6.84 10.23
CA GLU A 125 2.22 7.54 8.95
C GLU A 125 3.65 7.51 8.42
N ARG A 126 3.75 7.33 7.11
CA ARG A 126 5.02 7.34 6.39
C ARG A 126 5.31 8.75 5.92
N GLN A 127 6.44 9.29 6.32
CA GLN A 127 6.88 10.63 5.94
C GLN A 127 7.44 10.63 4.51
N PRO A 128 7.50 11.81 3.84
CA PRO A 128 8.10 11.93 2.50
C PRO A 128 9.55 11.47 2.41
N ASP A 129 10.30 11.58 3.52
CA ASP A 129 11.68 11.08 3.64
C ASP A 129 11.78 9.56 3.84
N GLY A 130 10.65 8.86 3.83
CA GLY A 130 10.54 7.41 3.98
C GLY A 130 10.55 6.91 5.41
N ARG A 131 10.71 7.79 6.42
CA ARG A 131 10.69 7.41 7.84
C ARG A 131 9.26 7.22 8.35
N TRP A 132 9.11 6.31 9.30
CA TRP A 132 7.87 6.11 10.02
C TRP A 132 7.82 7.02 11.24
N ARG A 133 6.65 7.62 11.46
CA ARG A 133 6.32 8.32 12.70
C ARG A 133 5.04 7.73 13.26
N THR A 134 4.90 7.81 14.58
CA THR A 134 3.70 7.33 15.27
C THR A 134 3.20 8.35 16.27
N TRP A 135 1.88 8.40 16.42
CA TRP A 135 1.19 9.36 17.28
C TRP A 135 0.26 8.65 18.25
N ARG A 136 0.13 9.24 19.43
CA ARG A 136 -0.90 8.90 20.41
C ARG A 136 -2.25 9.47 19.97
N PRO A 137 -3.36 8.99 20.57
CA PRO A 137 -4.70 9.53 20.32
C PRO A 137 -4.83 11.04 20.61
N ASP A 138 -4.04 11.58 21.53
CA ASP A 138 -3.99 13.01 21.86
C ASP A 138 -3.22 13.87 20.85
N GLY A 139 -2.69 13.26 19.78
CA GLY A 139 -1.90 13.93 18.75
C GLY A 139 -0.42 14.10 19.08
N SER A 140 0.05 13.72 20.26
CA SER A 140 1.47 13.75 20.61
C SER A 140 2.26 12.68 19.86
N GLU A 141 3.43 13.05 19.34
CA GLU A 141 4.33 12.10 18.70
C GLU A 141 4.95 11.14 19.74
N ILE A 142 5.10 9.88 19.37
CA ILE A 142 5.80 8.88 20.15
C ILE A 142 7.25 8.86 19.68
N THR A 143 8.14 9.41 20.49
CA THR A 143 9.57 9.41 20.26
C THR A 143 10.26 8.42 21.20
N VAL A 144 11.22 7.65 20.71
CA VAL A 144 12.17 6.97 21.60
C VAL A 144 13.20 7.99 22.10
N PRO A 145 13.53 8.02 23.40
CA PRO A 145 14.63 8.83 23.89
C PRO A 145 15.91 8.50 23.13
N ARG A 146 16.71 9.52 22.79
CA ARG A 146 18.05 9.28 22.26
C ARG A 146 18.82 8.43 23.28
N PRO A 147 19.49 7.34 22.87
CA PRO A 147 20.32 6.58 23.79
C PRO A 147 21.32 7.53 24.46
N LEU A 148 21.40 7.50 25.80
CA LEU A 148 22.31 8.36 26.58
C LEU A 148 23.79 7.98 26.44
N LEU A 149 24.12 7.03 25.56
CA LEU A 149 25.47 6.54 25.35
C LEU A 149 25.95 6.96 23.95
N SER A 150 26.76 8.01 23.90
CA SER A 150 27.75 8.16 22.84
C SER A 150 28.77 7.02 22.98
N PRO A 151 29.28 6.43 21.89
CA PRO A 151 30.47 5.60 21.98
C PRO A 151 31.59 6.43 22.60
N ALA A 152 32.26 5.88 23.62
CA ALA A 152 33.53 6.43 24.06
C ALA A 152 34.49 6.48 22.85
N ALA A 153 35.18 7.61 22.72
CA ALA A 153 36.09 7.92 21.62
C ALA A 153 37.23 6.90 21.46
#